data_AF-A0A960IN89-F1
#
_entry.id   AF-A0A960IN89-F1
#
_cell.length_a   1.000
_cell.length_b   1.000
_cell.length_c   1.000
_cell.angle_alpha   90.00
_cell.angle_beta   90.00
_cell.angle_gamma   90.00
#
_symmetry.space_group_name_H-M   'P 1'
#
loop_
_entity.id
_entity.type
_entity.pdbx_description
1 polymer ?
#
loop_
_entity_poly.entity_id
_entity_poly.type
_entity_poly.pdbx_seq_one_letter_code
_entity_poly.pdbx_strand_id
1 'polypeptide(L)'
;AFYQPQERAIVVCWELIRDFYDGARELGWSEEAAQEAAENATEFFFYHELGHALIHVLDLPTTGREEDAVDQLSVYVLATEGDDGPAPALDAALAFLAWAEEADAAGAQAAFWDEHSLDKVRFFNIVCWVYGTAPGRYQDLVSKGTLPANRAERCPGEWAQIDKSWSQLLAPSLKAN
;
A
#
# COMPACT_ATOMS: atom_id res chain seq x y z
N ALA A 1 -4.43 0.71 11.19
CA ALA A 1 -5.32 1.87 11.30
C ALA A 1 -6.72 1.37 11.03
N PHE A 2 -7.76 2.21 11.12
CA PHE A 2 -9.08 1.84 10.60
C PHE A 2 -9.92 3.10 10.34
N TYR A 3 -10.79 3.02 9.35
CA TYR A 3 -11.86 3.98 9.12
C TYR A 3 -13.11 3.63 9.94
N GLN A 4 -13.71 4.62 10.61
CA GLN A 4 -14.98 4.49 11.34
C GLN A 4 -16.12 5.18 10.57
N PRO A 5 -17.03 4.43 9.91
CA PRO A 5 -18.09 5.01 9.09
C PRO A 5 -19.07 5.91 9.85
N GLN A 6 -19.39 5.57 11.11
CA GLN A 6 -20.37 6.31 11.92
C GLN A 6 -19.87 7.71 12.29
N GLU A 7 -18.58 7.83 12.58
CA GLU A 7 -17.95 9.09 13.00
C GLU A 7 -17.27 9.82 11.84
N ARG A 8 -17.13 9.14 10.69
CA ARG A 8 -16.33 9.59 9.53
C ARG A 8 -14.91 9.97 9.95
N ALA A 9 -14.32 9.16 10.82
CA ALA A 9 -13.01 9.36 11.38
C ALA A 9 -12.04 8.27 10.89
N ILE A 10 -10.82 8.67 10.60
CA ILE A 10 -9.69 7.76 10.40
C ILE A 10 -8.94 7.70 11.72
N VAL A 11 -8.71 6.50 12.23
CA VAL A 11 -8.00 6.26 13.49
C VAL A 11 -6.67 5.58 13.21
N VAL A 12 -5.58 6.30 13.47
CA VAL A 12 -4.22 5.76 13.42
C VAL A 12 -3.79 5.45 14.86
N CYS A 13 -3.58 4.17 15.15
CA CYS A 13 -3.19 3.70 16.48
C CYS A 13 -1.68 3.86 16.66
N TRP A 14 -1.26 4.30 17.85
CA TRP A 14 0.17 4.38 18.20
C TRP A 14 0.85 3.01 18.11
N GLU A 15 0.12 1.95 18.44
CA GLU A 15 0.57 0.56 18.36
C GLU A 15 0.98 0.18 16.94
N LEU A 16 0.27 0.66 15.91
CA LEU A 16 0.64 0.38 14.52
C LEU A 16 1.98 1.04 14.16
N ILE A 17 2.16 2.30 14.56
CA ILE A 17 3.40 3.05 14.31
C ILE A 17 4.58 2.34 14.98
N ARG A 18 4.38 1.91 16.24
CA ARG A 18 5.39 1.15 16.99
C ARG A 18 5.69 -0.19 16.32
N ASP A 19 4.69 -0.89 15.82
CA ASP A 19 4.87 -2.19 15.15
C ASP A 19 5.79 -2.07 13.93
N PHE A 20 5.60 -1.04 13.09
CA PHE A 20 6.50 -0.78 11.98
C PHE A 20 7.93 -0.45 12.42
N TYR A 21 8.06 0.40 13.44
CA TYR A 21 9.37 0.74 13.99
C TYR A 21 10.07 -0.52 14.51
N ASP A 22 9.43 -1.27 15.42
CA ASP A 22 10.00 -2.45 16.05
C ASP A 22 10.33 -3.53 14.99
N GLY A 23 9.45 -3.76 14.01
CA GLY A 23 9.72 -4.67 12.89
C GLY A 23 10.94 -4.28 12.08
N ALA A 24 11.11 -3.00 11.75
CA ALA A 24 12.31 -2.51 11.06
C ALA A 24 13.58 -2.67 11.93
N ARG A 25 13.47 -2.46 13.26
CA ARG A 25 14.57 -2.70 14.20
C ARG A 25 14.98 -4.18 14.26
N GLU A 26 14.01 -5.10 14.24
CA GLU A 26 14.24 -6.55 14.23
C GLU A 26 14.94 -7.02 12.95
N LEU A 27 14.66 -6.37 11.81
CA LEU A 27 15.38 -6.56 10.55
C LEU A 27 16.79 -5.96 10.55
N GLY A 28 17.22 -5.31 11.64
CA GLY A 28 18.56 -4.79 11.84
C GLY A 28 18.81 -3.41 11.21
N TRP A 29 17.75 -2.65 10.89
CA TRP A 29 17.89 -1.29 10.36
C TRP A 29 18.45 -0.35 11.43
N SER A 30 18.93 0.85 11.08
CA SER A 30 19.34 1.85 12.08
C SER A 30 18.11 2.46 12.78
N GLU A 31 18.30 3.24 13.84
CA GLU A 31 17.18 3.86 14.55
C GLU A 31 16.49 4.87 13.64
N GLU A 32 17.28 5.65 12.92
CA GLU A 32 16.82 6.63 11.94
C GLU A 32 16.07 5.96 10.79
N ALA A 33 16.62 4.88 10.22
CA ALA A 33 15.97 4.16 9.13
C ALA A 33 14.67 3.47 9.59
N ALA A 34 14.62 2.95 10.81
CA ALA A 34 13.40 2.36 11.36
C ALA A 34 12.32 3.42 11.63
N GLN A 35 12.71 4.61 12.08
CA GLN A 35 11.79 5.73 12.24
C GLN A 35 11.22 6.16 10.88
N GLU A 36 12.06 6.34 9.87
CA GLU A 36 11.63 6.66 8.51
C GLU A 36 10.67 5.61 7.95
N ALA A 37 11.01 4.32 8.10
CA ALA A 37 10.14 3.21 7.68
C ALA A 37 8.77 3.24 8.36
N ALA A 38 8.74 3.56 9.66
CA ALA A 38 7.50 3.65 10.42
C ALA A 38 6.64 4.83 9.99
N GLU A 39 7.23 5.99 9.73
CA GLU A 39 6.54 7.17 9.21
C GLU A 39 5.96 6.88 7.81
N ASN A 40 6.78 6.34 6.92
CA ASN A 40 6.43 5.94 5.57
C ASN A 40 5.29 4.89 5.54
N ALA A 41 5.43 3.80 6.29
CA ALA A 41 4.37 2.80 6.37
C ALA A 41 3.09 3.40 6.96
N THR A 42 3.18 4.26 7.98
CA THR A 42 2.01 4.93 8.56
C THR A 42 1.29 5.80 7.53
N GLU A 43 2.02 6.51 6.66
CA GLU A 43 1.43 7.29 5.58
C GLU A 43 0.66 6.42 4.58
N PHE A 44 1.23 5.29 4.16
CA PHE A 44 0.53 4.33 3.30
C PHE A 44 -0.79 3.85 3.92
N PHE A 45 -0.76 3.44 5.18
CA PHE A 45 -1.95 2.97 5.88
C PHE A 45 -2.97 4.10 6.11
N PHE A 46 -2.52 5.34 6.32
CA PHE A 46 -3.42 6.47 6.39
C PHE A 46 -4.20 6.66 5.07
N TYR A 47 -3.53 6.60 3.92
CA TYR A 47 -4.22 6.73 2.63
C TYR A 47 -5.08 5.51 2.28
N HIS A 48 -4.71 4.32 2.76
CA HIS A 48 -5.57 3.15 2.70
C HIS A 48 -6.90 3.43 3.43
N GLU A 49 -6.87 3.90 4.68
CA GLU A 49 -8.10 4.26 5.40
C GLU A 49 -8.86 5.45 4.77
N LEU A 50 -8.12 6.39 4.18
CA LEU A 50 -8.72 7.47 3.40
C LEU A 50 -9.49 6.91 2.20
N GLY A 51 -9.04 5.80 1.61
CA GLY A 51 -9.76 5.10 0.56
C GLY A 51 -11.12 4.60 1.01
N HIS A 52 -11.20 3.93 2.16
CA HIS A 52 -12.48 3.55 2.74
C HIS A 52 -13.38 4.76 2.98
N ALA A 53 -12.79 5.84 3.52
CA ALA A 53 -13.54 7.07 3.78
C ALA A 53 -14.09 7.69 2.48
N LEU A 54 -13.30 7.75 1.41
CA LEU A 54 -13.72 8.31 0.13
C LEU A 54 -14.79 7.45 -0.54
N ILE A 55 -14.61 6.12 -0.54
CA ILE A 55 -15.61 5.18 -1.06
C ILE A 55 -16.95 5.39 -0.34
N HIS A 56 -16.94 5.44 0.99
CA HIS A 56 -18.15 5.63 1.79
C HIS A 56 -18.77 7.03 1.61
N VAL A 57 -17.98 8.10 1.69
CA VAL A 57 -18.50 9.49 1.70
C VAL A 57 -18.96 9.93 0.31
N LEU A 58 -18.30 9.48 -0.75
CA LEU A 58 -18.62 9.83 -2.13
C LEU A 58 -19.48 8.78 -2.84
N ASP A 59 -19.83 7.68 -2.16
CA ASP A 59 -20.60 6.55 -2.72
C ASP A 59 -19.95 5.98 -4.00
N LEU A 60 -18.63 5.76 -3.94
CA LEU A 60 -17.86 5.26 -5.08
C LEU A 60 -18.11 3.77 -5.28
N PRO A 61 -18.31 3.30 -6.53
CA PRO A 61 -18.50 1.87 -6.79
C PRO A 61 -17.19 1.10 -6.68
N THR A 62 -17.25 -0.09 -6.08
CA THR A 62 -16.18 -1.10 -6.11
C THR A 62 -16.71 -2.38 -6.78
N THR A 63 -15.87 -3.02 -7.60
CA THR A 63 -16.23 -4.27 -8.33
C THR A 63 -15.33 -5.46 -7.97
N GLY A 64 -14.33 -5.22 -7.12
CA GLY A 64 -13.43 -6.21 -6.55
C GLY A 64 -13.43 -6.15 -5.02
N ARG A 65 -12.36 -6.66 -4.39
CA ARG A 65 -12.14 -6.50 -2.95
C ARG A 65 -11.88 -5.02 -2.64
N GLU A 66 -12.60 -4.48 -1.66
CA GLU A 66 -12.43 -3.09 -1.28
C GLU A 66 -11.02 -2.81 -0.76
N GLU A 67 -10.49 -3.71 0.08
CA GLU A 67 -9.11 -3.70 0.58
C GLU A 67 -8.04 -3.53 -0.51
N ASP A 68 -8.16 -4.31 -1.60
CA ASP A 68 -7.22 -4.21 -2.72
C ASP A 68 -7.40 -2.88 -3.47
N ALA A 69 -8.63 -2.35 -3.55
CA ALA A 69 -8.89 -1.07 -4.19
C ALA A 69 -8.32 0.09 -3.37
N VAL A 70 -8.44 0.07 -2.05
CA VAL A 70 -7.91 1.13 -1.20
C VAL A 70 -6.37 1.07 -1.06
N ASP A 71 -5.76 -0.11 -1.18
CA ASP A 71 -4.30 -0.22 -1.39
C ASP A 71 -3.88 0.45 -2.70
N GLN A 72 -4.63 0.26 -3.79
CA GLN A 72 -4.37 0.93 -5.06
C GLN A 72 -4.50 2.44 -4.93
N LEU A 73 -5.49 2.94 -4.18
CA LEU A 73 -5.61 4.37 -3.91
C LEU A 73 -4.38 4.89 -3.18
N SER A 74 -3.93 4.18 -2.14
CA SER A 74 -2.76 4.58 -1.37
C SER A 74 -1.53 4.72 -2.27
N VAL A 75 -1.25 3.72 -3.11
CA VAL A 75 -0.16 3.82 -4.10
C VAL A 75 -0.40 4.94 -5.11
N TYR A 76 -1.64 5.14 -5.56
CA TYR A 76 -2.00 6.22 -6.49
C TYR A 76 -1.65 7.59 -5.93
N VAL A 77 -2.14 7.92 -4.74
CA VAL A 77 -1.91 9.22 -4.09
C VAL A 77 -0.42 9.43 -3.82
N LEU A 78 0.26 8.44 -3.25
CA LEU A 78 1.69 8.52 -2.96
C LEU A 78 2.54 8.71 -4.22
N ALA A 79 2.14 8.10 -5.34
CA ALA A 79 2.88 8.22 -6.59
C ALA A 79 2.60 9.52 -7.37
N THR A 80 1.40 10.11 -7.25
CA THR A 80 1.02 11.30 -8.02
C THR A 80 1.12 12.61 -7.23
N GLU A 81 0.87 12.58 -5.93
CA GLU A 81 0.80 13.77 -5.07
C GLU A 81 1.82 13.76 -3.92
N GLY A 82 2.44 12.62 -3.61
CA GLY A 82 3.39 12.49 -2.49
C GLY A 82 4.74 13.17 -2.76
N ASP A 83 5.25 13.90 -1.78
CA ASP A 83 6.54 14.63 -1.87
C ASP A 83 7.73 13.66 -2.06
N ASP A 84 7.71 12.53 -1.36
CA ASP A 84 8.75 11.48 -1.44
C ASP A 84 8.50 10.47 -2.58
N GLY A 85 7.43 10.67 -3.35
CA GLY A 85 6.95 9.71 -4.34
C GLY A 85 6.51 8.38 -3.70
N PRO A 86 6.60 7.24 -4.40
CA PRO A 86 6.05 5.98 -3.91
C PRO A 86 6.95 5.25 -2.88
N ALA A 87 7.92 5.92 -2.26
CA ALA A 87 8.75 5.30 -1.22
C ALA A 87 7.91 4.79 -0.02
N PRO A 88 6.90 5.54 0.48
CA PRO A 88 6.03 5.06 1.56
C PRO A 88 5.29 3.76 1.21
N ALA A 89 4.90 3.59 -0.05
CA ALA A 89 4.28 2.36 -0.52
C ALA A 89 5.24 1.16 -0.51
N LEU A 90 6.52 1.38 -0.83
CA LEU A 90 7.53 0.30 -0.79
C LEU A 90 7.83 -0.16 0.64
N ASP A 91 7.90 0.77 1.59
CA ASP A 91 8.14 0.42 3.00
C ASP A 91 6.93 -0.31 3.59
N ALA A 92 5.70 0.10 3.27
CA ALA A 92 4.50 -0.65 3.62
C ALA A 92 4.48 -2.05 3.00
N ALA A 93 4.94 -2.19 1.74
CA ALA A 93 5.08 -3.50 1.12
C ALA A 93 6.06 -4.39 1.91
N LEU A 94 7.20 -3.85 2.33
CA LEU A 94 8.17 -4.59 3.15
C LEU A 94 7.57 -5.04 4.49
N ALA A 95 6.73 -4.22 5.13
CA ALA A 95 6.00 -4.63 6.33
C ALA A 95 5.07 -5.83 6.07
N PHE A 96 4.31 -5.84 4.96
CA PHE A 96 3.51 -7.00 4.58
C PHE A 96 4.37 -8.26 4.37
N LEU A 97 5.52 -8.13 3.72
CA LEU A 97 6.42 -9.28 3.56
C LEU A 97 6.91 -9.81 4.92
N ALA A 98 7.30 -8.91 5.83
CA ALA A 98 7.77 -9.28 7.16
C ALA A 98 6.68 -10.01 7.97
N TRP A 99 5.46 -9.48 8.02
CA TRP A 99 4.33 -10.14 8.70
C TRP A 99 4.01 -11.50 8.08
N ALA A 100 4.10 -11.62 6.75
CA ALA A 100 3.89 -12.91 6.10
C ALA A 100 4.94 -13.95 6.47
N GLU A 101 6.20 -13.53 6.58
CA GLU A 101 7.31 -14.40 6.99
C GLU A 101 7.21 -14.81 8.46
N GLU A 102 6.78 -13.90 9.34
CA GLU A 102 6.50 -14.19 10.74
C GLU A 102 5.36 -15.21 10.87
N ALA A 103 4.25 -15.01 10.15
CA ALA A 103 3.12 -15.92 10.13
C ALA A 103 3.51 -17.33 9.65
N ASP A 104 4.31 -17.42 8.58
CA ASP A 104 4.86 -18.68 8.07
C ASP A 104 5.75 -19.37 9.12
N ALA A 105 6.64 -18.61 9.78
CA ALA A 105 7.53 -19.13 10.81
C ALA A 105 6.75 -19.66 12.04
N ALA A 106 5.63 -19.02 12.37
CA ALA A 106 4.70 -19.46 13.41
C ALA A 106 3.83 -20.66 13.00
N GLY A 107 3.88 -21.09 11.74
CA GLY A 107 3.02 -22.16 11.21
C GLY A 107 1.54 -21.75 11.15
N ALA A 108 1.26 -20.45 11.04
CA ALA A 108 -0.09 -19.94 10.91
C ALA A 108 -0.71 -20.43 9.59
N GLN A 109 -2.01 -20.73 9.62
CA GLN A 109 -2.74 -21.07 8.40
C GLN A 109 -3.23 -19.80 7.72
N ALA A 110 -3.07 -19.74 6.41
CA ALA A 110 -3.62 -18.65 5.62
C ALA A 110 -5.15 -18.56 5.77
N ALA A 111 -5.63 -17.40 6.20
CA ALA A 111 -7.05 -17.09 6.30
C ALA A 111 -7.59 -16.72 4.91
N PHE A 112 -7.79 -17.70 4.03
CA PHE A 112 -8.25 -17.46 2.65
C PHE A 112 -9.65 -16.82 2.55
N TRP A 113 -10.40 -16.79 3.66
CA TRP A 113 -11.71 -16.15 3.79
C TRP A 113 -11.65 -14.69 4.27
N ASP A 114 -10.45 -14.19 4.60
CA ASP A 114 -10.25 -12.80 4.99
C ASP A 114 -10.62 -11.84 3.85
N GLU A 115 -11.07 -10.64 4.21
CA GLU A 115 -11.38 -9.58 3.26
C GLU A 115 -10.12 -9.05 2.56
N HIS A 116 -9.00 -9.04 3.28
CA HIS A 116 -7.70 -8.69 2.74
C HIS A 116 -7.16 -9.81 1.85
N SER A 117 -6.39 -9.40 0.85
CA SER A 117 -5.48 -10.33 0.19
C SER A 117 -4.37 -10.76 1.15
N LEU A 118 -3.83 -11.96 0.94
CA LEU A 118 -2.69 -12.45 1.73
C LEU A 118 -1.53 -11.44 1.63
N ASP A 119 -0.78 -11.26 2.71
CA ASP A 119 0.24 -10.22 2.79
C ASP A 119 1.30 -10.32 1.67
N LYS A 120 1.72 -11.53 1.29
CA LYS A 120 2.61 -11.73 0.12
C LYS A 120 2.00 -11.27 -1.20
N VAL A 121 0.68 -11.42 -1.36
CA VAL A 121 -0.04 -10.91 -2.53
C VAL A 121 -0.06 -9.38 -2.51
N ARG A 122 -0.35 -8.77 -1.34
CA ARG A 122 -0.31 -7.31 -1.16
C ARG A 122 1.09 -6.75 -1.46
N PHE A 123 2.14 -7.37 -0.92
CA PHE A 123 3.54 -7.04 -1.24
C PHE A 123 3.80 -7.02 -2.75
N PHE A 124 3.54 -8.13 -3.46
CA PHE A 124 3.83 -8.19 -4.89
C PHE A 124 2.94 -7.25 -5.73
N ASN A 125 1.73 -6.96 -5.28
CA ASN A 125 0.85 -6.00 -5.94
C ASN A 125 1.37 -4.58 -5.79
N ILE A 126 1.68 -4.15 -4.57
CA ILE A 126 2.19 -2.79 -4.31
C ILE A 126 3.52 -2.57 -5.03
N VAL A 127 4.50 -3.48 -4.88
CA VAL A 127 5.79 -3.40 -5.59
C VAL A 127 5.58 -3.32 -7.11
N CYS A 128 4.62 -4.07 -7.65
CA CYS A 128 4.28 -4.01 -9.06
C CYS A 128 3.69 -2.65 -9.46
N TRP A 129 2.74 -2.11 -8.72
CA TRP A 129 2.12 -0.82 -9.04
C TRP A 129 3.14 0.31 -8.96
N VAL A 130 4.01 0.30 -7.94
CA VAL A 130 5.14 1.22 -7.84
C VAL A 130 6.06 1.10 -9.05
N TYR A 131 6.47 -0.11 -9.43
CA TYR A 131 7.28 -0.34 -10.63
C TYR A 131 6.59 0.19 -11.90
N GLY A 132 5.28 -0.02 -12.02
CA GLY A 132 4.46 0.41 -13.15
C GLY A 132 4.42 1.92 -13.36
N THR A 133 4.61 2.71 -12.29
CA THR A 133 4.62 4.19 -12.37
C THR A 133 5.76 4.71 -13.23
N ALA A 134 6.95 4.12 -13.11
CA ALA A 134 8.15 4.51 -13.81
C ALA A 134 9.15 3.35 -13.90
N PRO A 135 8.95 2.38 -14.81
CA PRO A 135 9.79 1.18 -14.90
C PRO A 135 11.29 1.48 -15.01
N GLY A 136 11.64 2.55 -15.73
CA GLY A 136 13.03 2.99 -15.86
C GLY A 136 13.68 3.45 -14.54
N ARG A 137 12.90 4.03 -13.61
CA ARG A 137 13.37 4.47 -12.29
C ARG A 137 13.47 3.31 -11.31
N TYR A 138 12.61 2.30 -11.44
CA TYR A 138 12.49 1.19 -10.49
C TYR A 138 13.02 -0.15 -11.02
N GLN A 139 13.90 -0.14 -12.02
CA GLN A 139 14.49 -1.38 -12.56
C GLN A 139 15.19 -2.24 -11.51
N ASP A 140 15.70 -1.62 -10.45
CA ASP A 140 16.33 -2.29 -9.33
C ASP A 140 15.41 -3.30 -8.63
N LEU A 141 14.09 -3.07 -8.62
CA LEU A 141 13.14 -4.03 -8.07
C LEU A 141 13.20 -5.37 -8.82
N VAL A 142 13.43 -5.34 -10.13
CA VAL A 142 13.55 -6.56 -10.94
C VAL A 142 14.98 -7.10 -10.91
N SER A 143 15.99 -6.24 -11.08
CA SER A 143 17.39 -6.67 -11.18
C SER A 143 17.91 -7.27 -9.87
N LYS A 144 17.39 -6.85 -8.72
CA LYS A 144 17.69 -7.40 -7.38
C LYS A 144 16.79 -8.57 -6.99
N GLY A 145 15.80 -8.94 -7.81
CA GLY A 145 14.92 -10.09 -7.58
C GLY A 145 13.74 -9.84 -6.64
N THR A 146 13.52 -8.61 -6.17
CA THR A 146 12.35 -8.23 -5.36
C THR A 146 11.04 -8.46 -6.12
N LEU A 147 11.02 -8.13 -7.41
CA LEU A 147 9.88 -8.31 -8.32
C LEU A 147 10.26 -9.30 -9.42
N PRO A 148 9.61 -10.47 -9.53
CA PRO A 148 9.85 -11.41 -10.62
C PRO A 148 9.64 -10.76 -11.98
N ALA A 149 10.56 -11.01 -12.93
CA ALA A 149 10.53 -10.36 -14.25
C ALA A 149 9.20 -10.60 -15.00
N ASN A 150 8.63 -11.80 -14.90
CA ASN A 150 7.33 -12.14 -15.49
C ASN A 150 6.14 -11.40 -14.83
N ARG A 151 6.25 -11.06 -13.53
CA ARG A 151 5.26 -10.21 -12.84
C ARG A 151 5.37 -8.76 -13.34
N ALA A 152 6.60 -8.27 -13.50
CA ALA A 152 6.92 -6.91 -13.93
C ALA A 152 6.38 -6.55 -15.31
N GLU A 153 6.27 -7.52 -16.23
CA GLU A 153 5.75 -7.33 -17.59
C GLU A 153 4.35 -6.69 -17.63
N ARG A 154 3.47 -7.00 -16.66
CA ARG A 154 2.09 -6.50 -16.62
C ARG A 154 1.94 -5.22 -15.80
N CYS A 155 2.95 -4.84 -15.03
CA CYS A 155 2.89 -3.75 -14.06
C CYS A 155 2.57 -2.37 -14.64
N PRO A 156 3.17 -1.95 -15.78
CA PRO A 156 2.81 -0.66 -16.40
C PRO A 156 1.33 -0.61 -16.82
N GLY A 157 0.78 -1.75 -17.28
CA GLY A 157 -0.62 -1.87 -17.66
C GLY A 157 -1.56 -1.83 -16.46
N GLU A 158 -1.18 -2.45 -15.35
CA GLU A 158 -1.93 -2.39 -14.09
C GLU A 158 -1.92 -0.97 -13.51
N TRP A 159 -0.75 -0.30 -13.47
CA TRP A 159 -0.66 1.10 -13.06
C TRP A 159 -1.53 2.02 -13.92
N ALA A 160 -1.50 1.88 -15.25
CA ALA A 160 -2.33 2.68 -16.14
C ALA A 160 -3.84 2.50 -15.89
N GLN A 161 -4.27 1.32 -15.43
CA GLN A 161 -5.66 1.08 -15.04
C GLN A 161 -5.99 1.75 -13.69
N ILE A 162 -5.08 1.68 -12.72
CA ILE A 162 -5.20 2.32 -11.40
C ILE A 162 -5.31 3.84 -11.57
N ASP A 163 -4.35 4.45 -12.27
CA ASP A 163 -4.30 5.89 -12.55
C ASP A 163 -5.59 6.36 -13.21
N LYS A 164 -6.03 5.68 -14.28
CA LYS A 164 -7.29 6.00 -14.96
C LYS A 164 -8.50 5.86 -14.03
N SER A 165 -8.56 4.82 -13.20
CA SER A 165 -9.74 4.54 -12.37
C SER A 165 -9.86 5.57 -11.26
N TRP A 166 -8.80 5.79 -10.48
CA TRP A 166 -8.83 6.73 -9.37
C TRP A 166 -8.91 8.18 -9.82
N SER A 167 -8.21 8.57 -10.90
CA SER A 167 -8.39 9.92 -11.46
C SER A 167 -9.84 10.18 -11.90
N GLN A 168 -10.50 9.21 -12.53
CA GLN A 168 -11.90 9.35 -12.95
C GLN A 168 -12.89 9.36 -11.78
N LEU A 169 -12.68 8.52 -10.78
CA LEU A 169 -13.54 8.46 -9.59
C LEU A 169 -13.43 9.73 -8.75
N LEU A 170 -12.23 10.31 -8.64
CA LEU A 170 -11.98 11.49 -7.81
C LEU A 170 -12.24 12.81 -8.54
N ALA A 171 -12.15 12.84 -9.88
CA ALA A 171 -12.32 14.05 -10.69
C ALA A 171 -13.58 14.90 -10.35
N PRO A 172 -14.77 14.32 -10.09
CA PRO A 172 -15.95 15.12 -9.75
C PRO A 172 -15.84 15.88 -8.42
N SER A 173 -14.97 15.40 -7.51
CA SER A 173 -14.83 15.88 -6.13
C SER A 173 -13.60 16.78 -5.95
N LEU A 174 -12.62 16.69 -6.86
CA LEU A 174 -11.47 17.59 -6.91
C LEU A 174 -11.91 18.92 -7.53
N LYS A 175 -11.82 20.01 -6.78
CA LYS A 175 -12.07 21.36 -7.33
C LYS A 175 -11.05 21.65 -8.42
N ALA A 176 -11.52 22.06 -9.60
CA ALA A 176 -10.65 22.69 -10.59
C ALA A 176 -10.07 23.96 -9.96
N ASN A 177 -8.75 23.99 -9.80
CA ASN A 177 -8.02 25.21 -9.48
C ASN A 177 -8.02 26.16 -10.69
#